data_AF-A0A0M0G6M7-F1
#
_entry.id   AF-A0A0M0G6M7-F1
#
_cell.length_a   1.000
_cell.length_b   1.000
_cell.length_c   1.000
_cell.angle_alpha   90.00
_cell.angle_beta   90.00
_cell.angle_gamma   90.00
#
_symmetry.space_group_name_H-M   'P 1'
#
loop_
_entity.id
_entity.type
_entity.pdbx_description
1 polymer ?
#
loop_
_entity_poly.entity_id
_entity_poly.type
_entity_poly.pdbx_seq_one_letter_code
_entity_poly.pdbx_strand_id
1 'polypeptide(L)'
;MRKIIRLIMGISFLFYLCTLTGLLFFMSRGFWADIPLMEYMKLSSNFVPFKTINGYLMAISNRSMNLIIPIKNLAGNVAAFLPMGIFLPYFFRRLERLKSFAITMTVMILCVEVLQLVTRRGSMDIDDFILNIIGALLGFGLWKVLASQK
;
A
#
# COMPACT_ATOMS: atom_id res chain seq x y z
N MET A 1 3.74 -28.49 16.59
CA MET A 1 2.65 -27.62 16.05
C MET A 1 3.00 -26.13 16.00
N ARG A 2 3.31 -25.44 17.11
CA ARG A 2 3.61 -23.98 17.09
C ARG A 2 4.79 -23.57 16.17
N LYS A 3 5.85 -24.38 16.07
CA LYS A 3 6.98 -24.15 15.16
C LYS A 3 6.57 -24.24 13.67
N ILE A 4 5.71 -25.21 13.33
CA ILE A 4 5.21 -25.42 11.96
C ILE A 4 4.34 -24.25 11.52
N ILE A 5 3.41 -23.79 12.38
CA ILE A 5 2.56 -22.63 12.08
C ILE A 5 3.42 -21.37 11.85
N ARG A 6 4.45 -21.15 12.69
CA ARG A 6 5.36 -20.02 12.52
C ARG A 6 6.13 -20.10 11.19
N LEU A 7 6.56 -21.31 10.80
CA LEU A 7 7.24 -21.54 9.51
C LEU A 7 6.30 -21.22 8.33
N ILE A 8 5.06 -21.72 8.35
CA ILE A 8 4.06 -21.45 7.31
C ILE A 8 3.81 -19.94 7.19
N MET A 9 3.56 -19.26 8.31
CA MET A 9 3.38 -17.80 8.33
C MET A 9 4.60 -17.07 7.78
N GLY A 10 5.81 -17.56 8.06
CA GLY A 10 7.05 -16.98 7.55
C GLY A 10 7.16 -17.10 6.03
N ILE A 11 6.87 -18.29 5.49
CA ILE A 11 6.87 -18.53 4.04
C ILE A 11 5.79 -17.68 3.36
N SER A 12 4.58 -17.62 3.91
CA SER A 12 3.50 -16.79 3.39
C SER A 12 3.86 -15.30 3.42
N PHE A 13 4.54 -14.84 4.47
CA PHE A 13 4.99 -13.45 4.57
C PHE A 13 6.06 -13.13 3.52
N LEU A 14 7.05 -14.02 3.32
CA LEU A 14 8.07 -13.84 2.28
C LEU A 14 7.45 -13.81 0.88
N PHE A 15 6.53 -14.75 0.59
CA PHE A 15 5.80 -14.76 -0.67
C PHE A 15 5.03 -13.45 -0.87
N TYR A 16 4.33 -12.97 0.16
CA TYR A 16 3.64 -11.68 0.15
C TYR A 16 4.59 -10.50 -0.11
N LEU A 17 5.77 -10.45 0.52
CA LEU A 17 6.74 -9.38 0.26
C LEU A 17 7.24 -9.40 -1.19
N CYS A 18 7.48 -10.58 -1.75
CA CYS A 18 7.85 -10.74 -3.15
C CYS A 18 6.74 -10.25 -4.10
N THR A 19 5.47 -10.57 -3.81
CA THR A 19 4.36 -10.12 -4.64
C THR A 19 4.13 -8.62 -4.49
N LEU A 20 4.19 -8.08 -3.27
CA LEU A 20 4.04 -6.65 -3.01
C LEU A 20 5.12 -5.83 -3.73
N THR A 21 6.39 -6.21 -3.60
CA THR A 21 7.49 -5.54 -4.29
C THR A 21 7.35 -5.64 -5.81
N GLY A 22 6.95 -6.81 -6.33
CA GLY A 22 6.59 -7.01 -7.74
C GLY A 22 5.52 -6.02 -8.22
N LEU A 23 4.41 -5.92 -7.49
CA LEU A 23 3.29 -5.04 -7.83
C LEU A 23 3.67 -3.55 -7.75
N LEU A 24 4.51 -3.16 -6.79
CA LEU A 24 4.87 -1.77 -6.57
C LEU A 24 5.94 -1.24 -7.52
N PHE A 25 6.92 -2.07 -7.91
CA PHE A 25 8.09 -1.60 -8.66
C PHE A 25 8.21 -2.17 -10.08
N PHE A 26 7.65 -3.35 -10.36
CA PHE A 26 7.83 -4.03 -11.64
C PHE A 26 6.62 -3.89 -12.58
N MET A 27 5.43 -3.60 -12.04
CA MET A 27 4.29 -3.19 -12.85
C MET A 27 4.49 -1.74 -13.31
N SER A 28 5.14 -1.58 -14.47
CA SER A 28 5.43 -0.28 -15.08
C SER A 28 4.17 0.59 -15.19
N ARG A 29 4.16 1.74 -14.49
CA ARG A 29 3.06 2.73 -14.56
C ARG A 29 3.33 3.88 -15.55
N GLY A 30 4.36 3.78 -16.38
CA GLY A 30 4.65 4.74 -17.45
C GLY A 30 6.15 4.96 -17.65
N PHE A 31 6.61 4.85 -18.88
CA PHE A 31 8.02 4.96 -19.24
C PHE A 31 8.39 6.43 -19.49
N TRP A 32 8.67 7.17 -18.42
CA TRP A 32 9.12 8.57 -18.47
C TRP A 32 10.66 8.64 -18.36
N ALA A 33 11.35 7.85 -19.19
CA ALA A 33 12.81 7.75 -19.13
C ALA A 33 13.49 9.06 -19.57
N ASP A 34 12.90 9.75 -20.55
CA ASP A 34 13.56 10.84 -21.26
C ASP A 34 13.40 12.22 -20.62
N ILE A 35 12.53 12.35 -19.60
CA ILE A 35 12.34 13.64 -18.91
C ILE A 35 13.31 13.82 -17.73
N PRO A 36 13.73 15.06 -17.43
CA PRO A 36 14.51 15.38 -16.23
C PRO A 36 13.79 14.93 -14.94
N LEU A 37 14.55 14.49 -13.93
CA LEU A 37 13.97 13.98 -12.68
C LEU A 37 13.07 15.01 -11.98
N MET A 38 13.48 16.28 -11.96
CA MET A 38 12.70 17.35 -11.34
C MET A 38 11.34 17.54 -12.04
N GLU A 39 11.31 17.41 -13.36
CA GLU A 39 10.07 17.50 -14.14
C GLU A 39 9.18 16.28 -13.89
N TYR A 40 9.76 15.07 -13.88
CA TYR A 40 9.06 13.86 -13.50
C TYR A 40 8.41 13.96 -12.12
N MET A 41 9.15 14.46 -11.12
CA MET A 41 8.65 14.62 -9.75
C MET A 41 7.46 15.59 -9.71
N LYS A 42 7.51 16.69 -10.47
CA LYS A 42 6.40 17.65 -10.55
C LYS A 42 5.16 17.04 -11.20
N LEU A 43 5.32 16.26 -12.26
CA LEU A 43 4.22 15.63 -12.99
C LEU A 43 3.63 14.42 -12.26
N SER A 44 4.46 13.73 -11.46
CA SER A 44 4.12 12.46 -10.82
C SER A 44 3.92 12.58 -9.31
N SER A 45 3.72 13.79 -8.78
CA SER A 45 3.39 13.98 -7.37
C SER A 45 2.04 14.65 -7.21
N ASN A 46 1.18 14.06 -6.38
CA ASN A 46 -0.05 14.66 -5.90
C ASN A 46 -0.01 14.78 -4.38
N PHE A 47 -0.01 16.02 -3.90
CA PHE A 47 -0.07 16.33 -2.47
C PHE A 47 -1.42 16.88 -2.03
N VAL A 48 -2.40 17.00 -2.95
CA VAL A 48 -3.74 17.48 -2.63
C VAL A 48 -4.60 16.28 -2.24
N PRO A 49 -5.02 16.17 -0.96
CA PRO A 49 -5.83 15.06 -0.52
C PRO A 49 -7.17 15.00 -1.26
N PHE A 50 -7.58 13.77 -1.54
CA PHE A 50 -8.81 13.38 -2.24
C PHE A 50 -8.88 13.84 -3.71
N LYS A 51 -7.82 14.40 -4.28
CA LYS A 51 -7.83 14.85 -5.68
C LYS A 51 -8.03 13.69 -6.64
N THR A 52 -7.30 12.60 -6.44
CA THR A 52 -7.35 11.41 -7.31
C THR A 52 -8.65 10.65 -7.08
N ILE A 53 -9.06 10.50 -5.81
CA ILE A 53 -10.35 9.89 -5.44
C ILE A 53 -11.51 10.65 -6.07
N ASN A 54 -11.54 11.98 -5.97
CA ASN A 54 -12.60 12.79 -6.58
C ASN A 54 -12.57 12.71 -8.11
N GLY A 55 -11.38 12.68 -8.72
CA GLY A 55 -11.24 12.46 -10.17
C GLY A 55 -11.87 11.13 -10.61
N TYR A 56 -11.66 10.07 -9.84
CA TYR A 56 -12.33 8.79 -10.07
C TYR A 56 -13.84 8.85 -9.89
N LEU A 57 -14.34 9.49 -8.82
CA LEU A 57 -15.78 9.64 -8.59
C LEU A 57 -16.47 10.43 -9.71
N MET A 58 -15.85 11.50 -10.20
CA MET A 58 -16.36 12.27 -11.34
C MET A 58 -16.35 11.45 -12.63
N ALA A 59 -15.29 10.69 -12.89
CA ALA A 59 -15.20 9.83 -14.07
C ALA A 59 -16.26 8.71 -14.07
N ILE A 60 -16.56 8.16 -12.88
CA ILE A 60 -17.66 7.21 -12.67
C ILE A 60 -19.01 7.89 -12.95
N SER A 61 -19.25 9.06 -12.35
CA SER A 61 -20.52 9.77 -12.47
C SER A 61 -20.81 10.19 -13.91
N ASN A 62 -19.80 10.63 -14.64
CA ASN A 62 -19.93 11.08 -16.03
C ASN A 62 -19.88 9.91 -17.03
N ARG A 63 -19.73 8.66 -16.56
CA ARG A 63 -19.48 7.45 -17.38
C ARG A 63 -18.37 7.62 -18.41
N SER A 64 -17.41 8.50 -18.13
CA SER A 64 -16.31 8.82 -19.05
C SER A 64 -15.16 7.81 -18.96
N MET A 65 -15.19 6.91 -17.97
CA MET A 65 -14.19 5.87 -17.76
C MET A 65 -14.85 4.54 -17.37
N ASN A 66 -14.22 3.43 -17.72
CA ASN A 66 -14.62 2.11 -17.26
C ASN A 66 -14.47 2.00 -15.73
N LEU A 67 -15.56 1.67 -15.04
CA LEU A 67 -15.65 1.56 -13.58
C LEU A 67 -14.61 0.61 -12.98
N ILE A 68 -14.15 -0.38 -13.75
CA ILE A 68 -13.14 -1.35 -13.31
C ILE A 68 -11.82 -0.65 -12.95
N ILE A 69 -11.46 0.45 -13.62
CA ILE A 69 -10.17 1.12 -13.43
C ILE A 69 -10.11 1.82 -12.05
N PRO A 70 -11.03 2.73 -11.69
CA PRO A 70 -11.09 3.31 -10.36
C PRO A 70 -11.17 2.28 -9.24
N ILE A 71 -12.04 1.29 -9.40
CA ILE A 71 -12.26 0.26 -8.37
C ILE A 71 -10.97 -0.52 -8.14
N LYS A 72 -10.29 -0.94 -9.22
CA LYS A 72 -9.03 -1.68 -9.12
C LYS A 72 -7.93 -0.87 -8.44
N ASN A 73 -7.82 0.43 -8.71
CA ASN A 73 -6.80 1.26 -8.07
C ASN A 73 -7.10 1.51 -6.58
N LEU A 74 -8.32 1.94 -6.27
CA LEU A 74 -8.73 2.21 -4.89
C LEU A 74 -8.67 0.94 -4.02
N ALA A 75 -9.29 -0.15 -4.48
CA ALA A 75 -9.28 -1.42 -3.75
C ALA A 75 -7.89 -2.07 -3.77
N GLY A 76 -7.14 -1.92 -4.86
CA GLY A 76 -5.79 -2.47 -5.00
C GLY A 76 -4.83 -1.89 -3.96
N ASN A 77 -4.85 -0.58 -3.74
CA ASN A 77 -4.00 0.07 -2.73
C ASN A 77 -4.36 -0.39 -1.31
N VAL A 78 -5.66 -0.43 -0.96
CA VAL A 78 -6.10 -0.95 0.35
C VAL A 78 -5.69 -2.43 0.51
N ALA A 79 -5.94 -3.26 -0.50
CA ALA A 79 -5.65 -4.69 -0.46
C ALA A 79 -4.14 -4.99 -0.39
N ALA A 80 -3.30 -4.16 -1.01
CA ALA A 80 -1.86 -4.36 -1.05
C ALA A 80 -1.23 -4.36 0.36
N PHE A 81 -1.65 -3.45 1.24
CA PHE A 81 -1.07 -3.32 2.59
C PHE A 81 -1.87 -3.99 3.70
N LEU A 82 -3.05 -4.54 3.41
CA LEU A 82 -3.84 -5.30 4.37
C LEU A 82 -3.07 -6.50 4.98
N PRO A 83 -2.39 -7.36 4.20
CA PRO A 83 -1.63 -8.47 4.78
C PRO A 83 -0.48 -8.01 5.69
N MET A 84 0.15 -6.87 5.38
CA MET A 84 1.17 -6.25 6.23
C MET A 84 0.64 -6.01 7.65
N GLY A 85 -0.61 -5.56 7.76
CA GLY A 85 -1.29 -5.35 9.04
C GLY A 85 -1.50 -6.62 9.86
N ILE A 86 -1.51 -7.79 9.22
CA ILE A 86 -1.62 -9.08 9.90
C ILE A 86 -0.24 -9.61 10.28
N PHE A 87 0.72 -9.56 9.35
CA PHE A 87 2.03 -10.17 9.54
C PHE A 87 2.91 -9.42 10.54
N LEU A 88 2.93 -8.08 10.51
CA LEU A 88 3.81 -7.30 11.36
C LEU A 88 3.57 -7.52 12.86
N PRO A 89 2.35 -7.36 13.39
CA PRO A 89 2.11 -7.62 14.81
C PRO A 89 2.26 -9.10 15.17
N TYR A 90 2.08 -10.03 14.22
CA TYR A 90 2.34 -11.46 14.45
C TYR A 90 3.83 -11.77 14.70
N PHE A 91 4.75 -11.16 13.95
CA PHE A 91 6.19 -11.40 14.10
C PHE A 91 6.87 -10.49 15.12
N PHE A 92 6.37 -9.26 15.29
CA PHE A 92 7.01 -8.24 16.11
C PHE A 92 6.10 -7.80 17.26
N ARG A 93 6.40 -8.28 18.48
CA ARG A 93 5.65 -7.94 19.70
C ARG A 93 5.47 -6.44 19.94
N ARG A 94 6.44 -5.62 19.55
CA ARG A 94 6.37 -4.15 19.69
C ARG A 94 5.29 -3.53 18.81
N LEU A 95 4.95 -4.18 17.69
CA LEU A 95 3.94 -3.74 16.74
C LEU A 95 2.54 -4.26 17.08
N GLU A 96 2.36 -4.99 18.17
CA GLU A 96 1.02 -5.34 18.69
C GLU A 96 0.26 -4.12 19.23
N ARG A 97 0.98 -3.03 19.53
CA ARG A 97 0.39 -1.76 19.96
C ARG A 97 0.06 -0.89 18.75
N LEU A 98 -1.19 -0.43 18.66
CA LEU A 98 -1.69 0.39 17.55
C LEU A 98 -0.80 1.60 17.25
N LYS A 99 -0.35 2.34 18.27
CA LYS A 99 0.51 3.52 18.08
C LYS A 99 1.85 3.16 17.42
N SER A 100 2.51 2.11 17.90
CA SER A 100 3.78 1.64 17.35
C SER A 100 3.59 1.12 15.93
N PHE A 101 2.55 0.31 15.70
CA PHE A 101 2.19 -0.18 14.38
C PHE A 101 1.93 0.95 13.38
N ALA A 102 1.07 1.91 13.73
CA ALA A 102 0.68 3.02 12.86
C ALA A 102 1.89 3.88 12.47
N ILE A 103 2.78 4.20 13.43
CA ILE A 103 4.01 4.96 13.14
C ILE A 103 4.91 4.16 12.19
N THR A 104 5.15 2.87 12.46
CA THR A 104 6.00 2.04 11.59
C THR A 104 5.43 1.93 10.18
N MET A 105 4.12 1.70 10.04
CA MET A 105 3.45 1.66 8.72
C MET A 105 3.52 2.98 7.98
N THR A 106 3.29 4.10 8.68
CA THR A 106 3.41 5.46 8.12
C THR A 106 4.79 5.68 7.52
N VAL A 107 5.84 5.37 8.28
CA VAL A 107 7.22 5.52 7.81
C VAL A 107 7.53 4.58 6.65
N MET A 108 7.14 3.30 6.74
CA MET A 108 7.43 2.34 5.67
C MET A 108 6.72 2.69 4.37
N ILE A 109 5.43 3.03 4.42
CA ILE A 109 4.66 3.40 3.22
C ILE A 109 5.24 4.69 2.63
N LEU A 110 5.57 5.69 3.46
CA LEU A 110 6.22 6.91 2.97
C LEU A 110 7.56 6.62 2.28
N CYS A 111 8.39 5.73 2.86
CA CYS A 111 9.63 5.29 2.23
C CYS A 111 9.36 4.61 0.88
N VAL A 112 8.33 3.78 0.78
CA VAL A 112 7.94 3.12 -0.48
C VAL A 112 7.54 4.15 -1.54
N GLU A 113 6.67 5.11 -1.21
CA GLU A 113 6.23 6.17 -2.13
C GLU A 113 7.42 7.01 -2.63
N VAL A 114 8.33 7.39 -1.72
CA VAL A 114 9.56 8.13 -2.06
C VAL A 114 10.47 7.30 -2.95
N LEU A 115 10.65 6.01 -2.65
CA LEU A 115 11.45 5.11 -3.49
C LEU A 115 10.82 4.96 -4.88
N GLN A 116 9.50 4.81 -4.99
CA GLN A 116 8.81 4.74 -6.27
C GLN A 116 9.00 6.01 -7.09
N LEU A 117 8.95 7.18 -6.46
CA LEU A 117 9.18 8.47 -7.11
C LEU A 117 10.63 8.61 -7.60
N VAL A 118 11.62 8.30 -6.74
CA VAL A 118 13.05 8.42 -7.10
C VAL A 118 13.47 7.40 -8.16
N THR A 119 12.92 6.17 -8.09
CA THR A 119 13.20 5.11 -9.07
C THR A 119 12.38 5.24 -10.36
N ARG A 120 11.54 6.27 -10.46
CA ARG A 120 10.62 6.51 -11.58
C ARG A 120 9.69 5.33 -11.88
N ARG A 121 9.31 4.59 -10.84
CA ARG A 121 8.42 3.42 -10.94
C ARG A 121 6.98 3.73 -10.59
N GLY A 122 6.71 4.88 -9.99
CA GLY A 122 5.37 5.29 -9.60
C GLY A 122 5.27 6.78 -9.29
N SER A 123 4.04 7.21 -9.05
CA SER A 123 3.72 8.55 -8.59
C SER A 123 3.66 8.58 -7.07
N MET A 124 4.09 9.68 -6.46
CA MET A 124 3.83 9.94 -5.05
C MET A 124 2.44 10.56 -4.93
N ASP A 125 1.43 9.75 -4.61
CA ASP A 125 0.06 10.22 -4.46
C ASP A 125 -0.37 10.11 -2.99
N ILE A 126 -0.76 11.24 -2.40
CA ILE A 126 -1.25 11.28 -1.02
C ILE A 126 -2.52 10.42 -0.83
N ASP A 127 -3.33 10.25 -1.87
CA ASP A 127 -4.52 9.40 -1.82
C ASP A 127 -4.13 7.92 -1.72
N ASP A 128 -3.13 7.49 -2.49
CA ASP A 128 -2.58 6.13 -2.45
C ASP A 128 -1.95 5.85 -1.08
N PHE A 129 -1.18 6.81 -0.54
CA PHE A 129 -0.63 6.74 0.80
C PHE A 129 -1.72 6.52 1.87
N ILE A 130 -2.80 7.31 1.83
CA ILE A 130 -3.93 7.19 2.76
C ILE A 130 -4.60 5.81 2.62
N LEU A 131 -4.85 5.35 1.40
CA LEU A 131 -5.47 4.04 1.15
C LEU A 131 -4.60 2.88 1.66
N ASN A 132 -3.28 2.96 1.46
CA ASN A 132 -2.32 1.99 1.95
C ASN A 132 -2.33 1.93 3.50
N ILE A 133 -2.39 3.09 4.17
CA ILE A 133 -2.51 3.17 5.63
C ILE A 133 -3.83 2.56 6.12
N ILE A 134 -4.95 2.88 5.46
CA ILE A 134 -6.26 2.30 5.77
C ILE A 134 -6.20 0.77 5.64
N GLY A 135 -5.65 0.26 4.54
CA GLY A 135 -5.44 -1.18 4.34
C GLY A 135 -4.67 -1.83 5.47
N ALA A 136 -3.52 -1.25 5.85
CA ALA A 136 -2.70 -1.74 6.94
C ALA A 136 -3.44 -1.74 8.29
N LEU A 137 -4.21 -0.69 8.59
CA LEU A 137 -4.99 -0.60 9.82
C LEU A 137 -6.13 -1.62 9.87
N LEU A 138 -6.80 -1.87 8.73
CA LEU A 138 -7.82 -2.93 8.62
C LEU A 138 -7.20 -4.30 8.90
N GLY A 139 -6.04 -4.60 8.29
CA GLY A 139 -5.29 -5.82 8.56
C GLY A 139 -4.89 -5.97 10.03
N PHE A 140 -4.44 -4.89 10.67
CA PHE A 140 -4.12 -4.88 12.10
C PHE A 140 -5.35 -5.13 12.97
N GLY A 141 -6.51 -4.56 12.62
CA GLY A 141 -7.78 -4.82 13.28
C GLY A 141 -8.16 -6.31 13.21
N LEU A 142 -8.06 -6.91 12.02
CA LEU A 142 -8.30 -8.35 11.82
C LEU A 142 -7.37 -9.20 12.67
N TRP A 143 -6.07 -8.89 12.69
CA TRP A 143 -5.10 -9.58 13.54
C TRP A 143 -5.46 -9.48 15.02
N LYS A 144 -5.87 -8.31 15.50
CA LYS A 144 -6.24 -8.10 16.91
C LYS A 144 -7.44 -8.95 17.31
N VAL A 145 -8.46 -9.04 16.45
CA VAL A 145 -9.63 -9.90 16.67
C VAL A 145 -9.20 -11.37 16.76
N LEU A 146 -8.38 -11.83 15.83
CA LEU A 146 -7.88 -13.22 15.81
C LEU A 146 -6.97 -13.54 17.01
N ALA A 147 -6.16 -12.57 17.45
CA ALA A 147 -5.26 -12.72 18.58
C ALA A 147 -6.01 -12.72 19.93
N SER A 148 -7.12 -11.98 20.03
CA SER A 148 -7.95 -11.90 21.24
C SER A 148 -8.80 -13.15 21.49
N GLN A 149 -8.92 -14.06 20.51
CA GLN A 149 -9.65 -15.33 20.66
C GLN A 149 -8.77 -16.49 21.18
N LYS A 150 -7.51 -16.22 21.54
CA LYS A 150 -6.59 -17.17 22.18
C LYS A 150 -6.45 -16.88 23.66
#